data_AF-A0A9D0VZS0-F1
#
_entry.id   AF-A0A9D0VZS0-F1
#
_cell.length_a   1.000
_cell.length_b   1.000
_cell.length_c   1.000
_cell.angle_alpha   90.00
_cell.angle_beta   90.00
_cell.angle_gamma   90.00
#
_symmetry.space_group_name_H-M   'P 1'
#
loop_
_entity.id
_entity.type
_entity.pdbx_description
1 polymer ?
#
loop_
_entity_poly.entity_id
_entity_poly.type
_entity_poly.pdbx_seq_one_letter_code
_entity_poly.pdbx_strand_id
1 'polypeptide(L)'
;MQVHPALFFGLIEALLLAALYAAYLLWRLRRLRAIAAGSQAAPPPEPYVERLQREVLETEAALARLGEPTSTADADARQRQLLETRLVFLRAERKAADGPPEQFRARLEEGLAPFLGGDGESLLVQSLRSQVQACEKRLSNLERFKDLFFELKGRLADSQERGEQLQMEVSRVVPESEQSPLLKNLLDGLKTENEQLNQQLDQVDEALAAILRQAERHVEANGDGVNASITGIDAGVERIRNVVQAQQRRIAELAELVSARDMELEQKAPLESLLEEVRASNEELNTVVSVLQEENEFLQVQISMLLKQELEKEKERERVLAETAKSQAELKQRFAAMEKEYLLVYEENRRLKGDAEPG
;
A
#
# COMPACT_ATOMS: atom_id res chain seq x y z
N MET A 1 69.09 -5.48 -12.99
CA MET A 1 68.47 -4.56 -11.99
C MET A 1 67.00 -4.41 -12.37
N GLN A 2 66.12 -5.14 -11.68
CA GLN A 2 64.67 -5.05 -11.89
C GLN A 2 64.14 -3.97 -10.96
N VAL A 3 63.72 -2.83 -11.53
CA VAL A 3 63.06 -1.77 -10.76
C VAL A 3 61.63 -2.23 -10.52
N HIS A 4 61.25 -2.42 -9.26
CA HIS A 4 59.90 -2.85 -8.88
C HIS A 4 58.86 -1.85 -9.42
N PRO A 5 57.84 -2.32 -10.19
CA PRO A 5 56.83 -1.44 -10.78
C PRO A 5 56.04 -0.65 -9.73
N ALA A 6 55.96 -1.16 -8.49
CA ALA A 6 55.33 -0.48 -7.36
C ALA A 6 55.99 0.87 -7.00
N LEU A 7 57.31 0.99 -7.15
CA LEU A 7 58.03 2.25 -6.86
C LEU A 7 57.82 3.29 -7.95
N PHE A 8 57.59 2.85 -9.19
CA PHE A 8 57.33 3.75 -10.33
C PHE A 8 55.94 4.38 -10.23
N PHE A 9 54.91 3.59 -9.89
CA PHE A 9 53.57 4.12 -9.67
C PHE A 9 53.49 5.04 -8.45
N GLY A 10 54.18 4.72 -7.36
CA GLY A 10 54.24 5.60 -6.17
C GLY A 10 54.91 6.95 -6.46
N LEU A 11 55.93 6.98 -7.33
CA LEU A 11 56.57 8.24 -7.76
C LEU A 11 55.66 9.10 -8.64
N ILE A 12 54.88 8.47 -9.52
CA ILE A 12 53.91 9.19 -10.37
C ILE A 12 52.79 9.79 -9.53
N GLU A 13 52.27 9.04 -8.56
CA GLU A 13 51.22 9.52 -7.66
C GLU A 13 51.70 10.68 -6.78
N ALA A 14 52.93 10.59 -6.26
CA ALA A 14 53.56 11.70 -5.53
C ALA A 14 53.75 12.95 -6.41
N LEU A 15 54.12 12.78 -7.68
CA LEU A 15 54.25 13.89 -8.64
C LEU A 15 52.90 14.53 -8.99
N LEU A 16 51.84 13.73 -9.12
CA LEU A 16 50.49 14.24 -9.37
C LEU A 16 49.96 15.03 -8.17
N LEU A 17 50.16 14.52 -6.95
CA LEU A 17 49.79 15.24 -5.72
C LEU A 17 50.59 16.55 -5.56
N ALA A 18 51.88 16.53 -5.89
CA ALA A 18 52.70 17.75 -5.88
C ALA A 18 52.24 18.77 -6.93
N ALA A 19 51.84 18.32 -8.13
CA ALA A 19 51.31 19.18 -9.18
C ALA A 19 49.96 19.80 -8.80
N LEU A 20 49.06 19.02 -8.19
CA LEU A 20 47.77 19.50 -7.67
C LEU A 20 47.98 20.54 -6.54
N TYR A 21 48.93 20.28 -5.64
CA TYR A 21 49.25 21.22 -4.56
C TYR A 21 49.85 22.52 -5.09
N ALA A 22 50.73 22.46 -6.10
CA ALA A 22 51.27 23.64 -6.77
C ALA A 22 50.17 24.45 -7.49
N ALA A 23 49.23 23.77 -8.16
CA ALA A 23 48.09 24.42 -8.80
C ALA A 23 47.18 25.13 -7.79
N TYR A 24 46.95 24.51 -6.63
CA TYR A 24 46.20 25.11 -5.52
C TYR A 24 46.89 26.37 -4.96
N LEU A 25 48.21 26.33 -4.76
CA LEU A 25 48.98 27.50 -4.32
C LEU A 25 48.96 28.64 -5.35
N LEU A 26 49.05 28.32 -6.65
CA LEU A 26 48.92 29.29 -7.73
C LEU A 26 47.53 29.93 -7.78
N TRP A 27 46.48 29.14 -7.59
CA TRP A 27 45.11 29.64 -7.49
C TRP A 27 44.94 30.56 -6.29
N ARG A 28 45.45 30.16 -5.12
CA ARG A 28 45.41 30.98 -3.89
C ARG A 28 46.18 32.28 -4.04
N LEU A 29 47.36 32.27 -4.66
CA LEU A 29 48.15 33.46 -4.95
C LEU A 29 47.46 34.39 -5.96
N ARG A 30 46.79 33.85 -6.98
CA ARG A 30 45.97 34.64 -7.91
C ARG A 30 44.77 35.27 -7.21
N ARG A 31 44.10 34.53 -6.31
CA ARG A 31 42.98 35.05 -5.51
C ARG A 31 43.44 36.17 -4.58
N LEU A 32 44.59 36.01 -3.91
CA LEU A 32 45.18 37.06 -3.07
C LEU A 32 45.65 38.27 -3.88
N ARG A 33 46.19 38.07 -5.09
CA ARG A 33 46.51 39.17 -6.01
C ARG A 33 45.28 39.85 -6.57
N ALA A 34 44.16 39.15 -6.78
CA ALA A 34 42.90 39.76 -7.18
C ALA A 34 42.30 40.60 -6.05
N ILE A 35 42.45 40.16 -4.79
CA ILE A 35 42.08 40.96 -3.60
C ILE A 35 43.01 42.18 -3.46
N ALA A 36 44.32 42.03 -3.73
CA ALA A 36 45.28 43.13 -3.70
C ALA A 36 45.17 44.09 -4.90
N ALA A 37 44.74 43.63 -6.07
CA ALA A 37 44.53 44.43 -7.28
C ALA A 37 43.14 45.09 -7.33
N GLY A 38 42.15 44.52 -6.61
CA GLY A 38 40.85 45.16 -6.32
C GLY A 38 40.93 46.23 -5.23
N SER A 39 42.06 46.33 -4.53
CA SER A 39 42.44 47.46 -3.70
C SER A 39 43.00 48.57 -4.59
N GLN A 40 42.13 49.24 -5.34
CA GLN A 40 42.36 50.65 -5.67
C GLN A 40 42.63 51.35 -4.33
N ALA A 41 43.77 52.02 -4.25
CA ALA A 41 44.19 52.79 -3.09
C ALA A 41 42.99 53.63 -2.61
N ALA A 42 42.44 53.25 -1.46
CA ALA A 42 41.43 54.06 -0.81
C ALA A 42 42.04 55.46 -0.64
N PRO A 43 41.33 56.54 -1.06
CA PRO A 43 41.74 57.88 -0.68
C PRO A 43 41.91 57.92 0.85
N PRO A 44 42.79 58.78 1.40
CA PRO A 44 42.98 58.90 2.84
C PRO A 44 41.60 59.01 3.52
N PRO A 45 41.39 58.36 4.68
CA PRO A 45 40.06 58.22 5.27
C PRO A 45 39.46 59.61 5.41
N GLU A 46 38.44 59.90 4.60
CA GLU A 46 37.66 61.11 4.77
C GLU A 46 37.19 61.12 6.22
N PRO A 47 37.33 62.26 6.94
CA PRO A 47 36.83 62.35 8.30
C PRO A 47 35.36 61.94 8.27
N TYR A 48 34.99 61.02 9.15
CA TYR A 48 33.71 60.30 9.12
C TYR A 48 32.48 61.22 8.96
N VAL A 49 32.55 62.45 9.49
CA VAL A 49 31.53 63.50 9.35
C VAL A 49 31.38 63.98 7.90
N GLU A 50 32.47 64.17 7.15
CA GLU A 50 32.44 64.56 5.74
C GLU A 50 31.87 63.45 4.86
N ARG A 51 32.17 62.19 5.19
CA ARG A 51 31.57 61.03 4.52
C ARG A 51 30.06 60.98 4.75
N LEU A 52 29.61 61.12 5.99
CA LEU A 52 28.19 61.19 6.32
C LEU A 52 27.49 62.34 5.60
N GLN A 53 28.14 63.50 5.50
CA GLN A 53 27.60 64.65 4.78
C GLN A 53 27.47 64.38 3.27
N ARG A 54 28.43 63.69 2.65
CA ARG A 54 28.31 63.25 1.26
C ARG A 54 27.14 62.28 1.09
N GLU A 55 27.01 61.28 1.95
CA GLU A 55 25.93 60.30 1.88
C GLU A 55 24.54 60.94 2.09
N VAL A 56 24.43 61.98 2.94
CA VAL A 56 23.21 62.79 3.08
C VAL A 56 22.89 63.53 1.77
N LEU A 57 23.87 64.18 1.16
CA LEU A 57 23.65 64.91 -0.11
C LEU A 57 23.29 63.98 -1.27
N GLU A 58 23.92 62.80 -1.33
CA GLU A 58 23.60 61.78 -2.33
C GLU A 58 22.17 61.24 -2.16
N THR A 59 21.74 61.02 -0.92
CA THR A 59 20.38 60.54 -0.61
C THR A 59 19.33 61.62 -0.84
N GLU A 60 19.62 62.90 -0.56
CA GLU A 60 18.77 64.04 -0.94
C GLU A 60 18.64 64.18 -2.46
N ALA A 61 19.75 64.04 -3.21
CA ALA A 61 19.73 64.07 -4.67
C ALA A 61 18.95 62.88 -5.26
N ALA A 62 19.08 61.68 -4.67
CA ALA A 62 18.31 60.51 -5.08
C ALA A 62 16.81 60.69 -4.82
N LEU A 63 16.44 61.32 -3.70
CA LEU A 63 15.06 61.63 -3.38
C LEU A 63 14.48 62.72 -4.31
N ALA A 64 15.27 63.75 -4.63
CA ALA A 64 14.87 64.79 -5.59
C ALA A 64 14.65 64.24 -7.02
N ARG A 65 15.40 63.20 -7.42
CA ARG A 65 15.21 62.52 -8.72
C ARG A 65 13.90 61.74 -8.80
N LEU A 66 13.35 61.31 -7.67
CA LEU A 66 12.05 60.60 -7.61
C LEU A 66 10.85 61.56 -7.68
N GLY A 67 11.05 62.88 -7.67
CA GLY A 67 10.00 63.89 -7.89
C GLY A 67 9.04 64.10 -6.70
N GLU A 68 7.99 64.90 -6.89
CA GLU A 68 6.87 65.03 -5.94
C GLU A 68 5.96 63.78 -5.97
N PRO A 69 5.19 63.50 -4.91
CA PRO A 69 4.37 62.28 -4.84
C PRO A 69 3.25 62.33 -5.88
N THR A 70 3.53 61.88 -7.10
CA THR A 70 2.52 61.57 -8.09
C THR A 70 2.00 60.15 -7.83
N SER A 71 0.68 60.01 -7.85
CA SER A 71 -0.12 58.85 -7.42
C SER A 71 0.09 57.54 -8.20
N THR A 72 1.22 57.34 -8.87
CA THR A 72 1.36 56.34 -9.93
C THR A 72 2.58 55.44 -9.76
N ALA A 73 2.63 54.66 -8.67
CA ALA A 73 3.22 53.31 -8.56
C ALA A 73 3.60 52.99 -7.09
N ASP A 74 3.08 51.88 -6.55
CA ASP A 74 3.41 51.41 -5.19
C ASP A 74 4.91 51.17 -4.96
N ALA A 75 5.67 50.89 -6.03
CA ALA A 75 7.12 50.66 -5.98
C ALA A 75 7.89 51.96 -5.68
N ASP A 76 7.55 53.05 -6.36
CA ASP A 76 8.21 54.35 -6.18
C ASP A 76 7.87 54.94 -4.80
N ALA A 77 6.66 54.69 -4.31
CA ALA A 77 6.25 55.07 -2.95
C ALA A 77 7.09 54.36 -1.87
N ARG A 78 7.36 53.06 -2.01
CA ARG A 78 8.21 52.29 -1.09
C ARG A 78 9.67 52.72 -1.16
N GLN A 79 10.19 52.95 -2.37
CA GLN A 79 11.57 53.38 -2.57
C GLN A 79 11.80 54.79 -2.00
N ARG A 80 10.81 55.68 -2.14
CA ARG A 80 10.83 57.00 -1.51
C ARG A 80 10.83 56.90 0.01
N GLN A 81 9.93 56.09 0.59
CA GLN A 81 9.87 55.88 2.04
C GLN A 81 11.20 55.33 2.60
N LEU A 82 11.86 54.45 1.85
CA LEU A 82 13.19 53.92 2.21
C LEU A 82 14.28 55.00 2.17
N LEU A 83 14.25 55.90 1.18
CA LEU A 83 15.20 57.01 1.10
C LEU A 83 14.95 58.09 2.17
N GLU A 84 13.68 58.36 2.52
CA GLU A 84 13.29 59.28 3.59
C GLU A 84 13.76 58.76 4.96
N THR A 85 13.53 57.48 5.25
CA THR A 85 14.01 56.83 6.49
C THR A 85 15.53 56.78 6.57
N ARG A 86 16.21 56.47 5.44
CA ARG A 86 17.68 56.53 5.37
C ARG A 86 18.21 57.94 5.64
N LEU A 87 17.56 58.98 5.10
CA LEU A 87 17.94 60.38 5.34
C LEU A 87 17.82 60.79 6.80
N VAL A 88 16.75 60.38 7.46
CA VAL A 88 16.54 60.60 8.89
C VAL A 88 17.67 59.96 9.70
N PHE A 89 18.03 58.72 9.39
CA PHE A 89 19.10 57.99 10.08
C PHE A 89 20.46 58.68 9.88
N LEU A 90 20.83 59.01 8.64
CA LEU A 90 22.10 59.67 8.32
C LEU A 90 22.21 61.06 8.98
N ARG A 91 21.10 61.80 9.07
CA ARG A 91 21.06 63.10 9.76
C ARG A 91 21.20 62.95 11.28
N ALA A 92 20.61 61.91 11.87
CA ALA A 92 20.77 61.61 13.30
C ALA A 92 22.20 61.16 13.62
N GLU A 93 22.78 60.30 12.77
CA GLU A 93 24.16 59.83 12.87
C GLU A 93 25.18 60.95 12.73
N ARG A 94 24.96 61.88 11.80
CA ARG A 94 25.78 63.10 11.67
C ARG A 94 25.71 63.97 12.91
N LYS A 95 24.50 64.27 13.41
CA LYS A 95 24.32 65.06 14.64
C LYS A 95 24.97 64.41 15.86
N ALA A 96 24.97 63.08 15.93
CA ALA A 96 25.66 62.32 16.96
C ALA A 96 27.19 62.39 16.80
N ALA A 97 27.69 62.35 15.55
CA ALA A 97 29.12 62.42 15.21
C ALA A 97 29.74 63.80 15.46
N ASP A 98 28.94 64.88 15.49
CA ASP A 98 29.40 66.23 15.87
C ASP A 98 29.72 66.36 17.38
N GLY A 99 29.43 65.32 18.18
CA GLY A 99 29.67 65.27 19.63
C GLY A 99 30.95 64.56 20.07
N PRO A 100 31.26 64.59 21.39
CA PRO A 100 32.29 63.72 21.95
C PRO A 100 31.91 62.24 21.74
N PRO A 101 32.88 61.38 21.37
CA PRO A 101 32.62 59.99 20.96
C PRO A 101 31.96 59.15 22.06
N GLU A 102 32.20 59.47 23.33
CA GLU A 102 31.62 58.79 24.48
C GLU A 102 30.09 58.96 24.58
N GLN A 103 29.54 60.02 24.00
CA GLN A 103 28.10 60.32 24.01
C GLN A 103 27.42 60.04 22.66
N PHE A 104 28.16 59.52 21.67
CA PHE A 104 27.66 59.26 20.32
C PHE A 104 26.37 58.44 20.34
N ARG A 105 26.38 57.32 21.08
CA ARG A 105 25.25 56.40 21.17
C ARG A 105 24.02 57.05 21.80
N ALA A 106 24.20 57.79 22.90
CA ALA A 106 23.09 58.48 23.58
C ALA A 106 22.46 59.57 22.68
N ARG A 107 23.28 60.31 21.92
CA ARG A 107 22.80 61.34 20.98
C ARG A 107 22.14 60.75 19.74
N LEU A 108 22.62 59.60 19.27
CA LEU A 108 21.99 58.85 18.18
C LEU A 108 20.61 58.35 18.62
N GLU A 109 20.52 57.77 19.82
CA GLU A 109 19.26 57.32 20.42
C GLU A 109 18.27 58.49 20.64
N GLU A 110 18.75 59.66 21.10
CA GLU A 110 17.95 60.88 21.25
C GLU A 110 17.48 61.45 19.89
N GLY A 111 18.36 61.48 18.88
CA GLY A 111 18.02 61.94 17.53
C GLY A 111 17.04 61.02 16.79
N LEU A 112 17.04 59.73 17.13
CA LEU A 112 16.11 58.72 16.61
C LEU A 112 14.89 58.51 17.52
N ALA A 113 14.83 59.16 18.70
CA ALA A 113 13.72 59.03 19.65
C ALA A 113 12.33 59.34 19.05
N PRO A 114 12.15 60.28 18.11
CA PRO A 114 10.86 60.49 17.44
C PRO A 114 10.41 59.30 16.56
N PHE A 115 11.33 58.43 16.15
CA PHE A 115 11.10 57.25 15.31
C PHE A 115 11.13 55.94 16.10
N LEU A 116 11.81 55.93 17.25
CA LEU A 116 11.94 54.79 18.15
C LEU A 116 10.96 54.85 19.35
N GLY A 117 10.46 56.03 19.69
CA GLY A 117 9.78 56.34 20.95
C GLY A 117 8.40 56.97 20.79
N GLY A 118 7.54 56.34 19.98
CA GLY A 118 6.10 56.47 20.16
C GLY A 118 5.54 55.12 20.61
N ASP A 119 4.64 55.10 21.59
CA ASP A 119 3.97 53.94 22.21
C ASP A 119 3.15 53.02 21.25
N GLY A 120 3.45 53.04 19.95
CA GLY A 120 3.03 52.00 19.02
C GLY A 120 4.26 51.26 18.54
N GLU A 121 4.40 49.98 18.88
CA GLU A 121 5.21 49.05 18.09
C GLU A 121 4.86 49.32 16.62
N SER A 122 5.81 49.87 15.85
CA SER A 122 5.59 50.25 14.46
C SER A 122 4.89 49.09 13.75
N LEU A 123 3.83 49.38 12.99
CA LEU A 123 3.07 48.39 12.22
C LEU A 123 3.98 47.43 11.42
N LEU A 124 5.17 47.91 11.06
CA LEU A 124 6.24 47.16 10.42
C LEU A 124 6.86 46.07 11.31
N VAL A 125 7.08 46.36 12.60
CA VAL A 125 7.59 45.39 13.58
C VAL A 125 6.53 44.32 13.87
N GLN A 126 5.26 44.72 14.00
CA GLN A 126 4.16 43.76 14.15
C GLN A 126 3.95 42.92 12.89
N SER A 127 4.05 43.51 11.69
CA SER A 127 3.94 42.77 10.44
C SER A 127 5.11 41.80 10.26
N LEU A 128 6.35 42.23 10.55
CA LEU A 128 7.53 41.36 10.51
C LEU A 128 7.41 40.21 11.52
N ARG A 129 6.92 40.48 12.74
CA ARG A 129 6.71 39.44 13.76
C ARG A 129 5.63 38.44 13.32
N SER A 130 4.55 38.91 12.70
CA SER A 130 3.51 38.05 12.13
C SER A 130 4.03 37.21 10.95
N GLN A 131 4.91 37.76 10.11
CA GLN A 131 5.55 37.05 9.01
C GLN A 131 6.54 35.99 9.52
N VAL A 132 7.35 36.32 10.53
CA VAL A 132 8.25 35.36 11.18
C VAL A 132 7.46 34.21 11.79
N GLN A 133 6.37 34.49 12.52
CA GLN A 133 5.49 33.45 13.06
C GLN A 133 4.81 32.61 11.97
N ALA A 134 4.44 33.21 10.83
CA ALA A 134 3.90 32.48 9.70
C ALA A 134 4.95 31.56 9.07
N CYS A 135 6.19 32.01 8.95
CA CYS A 135 7.32 31.21 8.47
C CYS A 135 7.66 30.06 9.44
N GLU A 136 7.66 30.31 10.75
CA GLU A 136 7.87 29.27 11.77
C GLU A 136 6.77 28.20 11.71
N LYS A 137 5.50 28.61 11.58
CA LYS A 137 4.40 27.65 11.39
C LYS A 137 4.56 26.83 10.11
N ARG A 138 4.94 27.48 9.00
CA ARG A 138 5.23 26.78 7.73
C ARG A 138 6.38 25.79 7.87
N LEU A 139 7.47 26.16 8.56
CA LEU A 139 8.59 25.28 8.87
C LEU A 139 8.13 24.07 9.68
N SER A 140 7.38 24.28 10.77
CA SER A 140 6.88 23.17 11.59
C SER A 140 5.95 22.22 10.83
N ASN A 141 5.15 22.77 9.90
CA ASN A 141 4.27 21.98 9.05
C ASN A 141 5.05 21.18 8.01
N LEU A 142 6.12 21.75 7.45
CA LEU A 142 7.01 21.07 6.51
C LEU A 142 7.82 19.97 7.22
N GLU A 143 8.26 20.20 8.44
CA GLU A 143 8.91 19.16 9.26
C GLU A 143 7.95 18.00 9.57
N ARG A 144 6.72 18.29 9.99
CA ARG A 144 5.69 17.26 10.17
C ARG A 144 5.36 16.51 8.88
N PHE A 145 5.27 17.23 7.75
CA PHE A 145 5.04 16.62 6.45
C PHE A 145 6.20 15.71 6.06
N LYS A 146 7.44 16.14 6.29
CA LYS A 146 8.64 15.34 6.06
C LYS A 146 8.60 14.05 6.88
N ASP A 147 8.28 14.14 8.17
CA ASP A 147 8.20 12.95 9.04
C ASP A 147 7.11 11.99 8.57
N LEU A 148 5.91 12.50 8.25
CA LEU A 148 4.81 11.69 7.70
C LEU A 148 5.14 11.08 6.34
N PHE A 149 5.87 11.80 5.48
CA PHE A 149 6.29 11.31 4.18
C PHE A 149 7.28 10.16 4.32
N PHE A 150 8.28 10.28 5.20
CA PHE A 150 9.22 9.19 5.45
C PHE A 150 8.56 7.99 6.13
N GLU A 151 7.59 8.22 7.02
CA GLU A 151 6.81 7.15 7.61
C GLU A 151 5.97 6.40 6.55
N LEU A 152 5.29 7.13 5.67
CA LEU A 152 4.53 6.54 4.57
C LEU A 152 5.43 5.80 3.57
N LYS A 153 6.61 6.34 3.26
CA LYS A 153 7.61 5.69 2.42
C LYS A 153 8.12 4.40 3.06
N GLY A 154 8.35 4.40 4.37
CA GLY A 154 8.68 3.20 5.14
C GLY A 154 7.57 2.16 5.10
N ARG A 155 6.32 2.55 5.37
CA ARG A 155 5.16 1.64 5.31
C ARG A 155 4.94 1.06 3.92
N LEU A 156 5.19 1.84 2.86
CA LEU A 156 5.09 1.35 1.49
C LEU A 156 6.19 0.32 1.21
N ALA A 157 7.43 0.60 1.60
CA ALA A 157 8.54 -0.34 1.46
C ALA A 157 8.26 -1.66 2.22
N ASP A 158 7.76 -1.57 3.45
CA ASP A 158 7.36 -2.75 4.24
C ASP A 158 6.22 -3.53 3.57
N SER A 159 5.24 -2.83 2.98
CA SER A 159 4.14 -3.45 2.24
C SER A 159 4.61 -4.13 0.96
N GLN A 160 5.58 -3.54 0.27
CA GLN A 160 6.20 -4.11 -0.93
C GLN A 160 7.00 -5.36 -0.59
N GLU A 161 7.81 -5.32 0.47
CA GLU A 161 8.58 -6.47 0.92
C GLU A 161 7.64 -7.63 1.31
N ARG A 162 6.54 -7.35 2.03
CA ARG A 162 5.51 -8.35 2.32
C ARG A 162 4.83 -8.86 1.06
N GLY A 163 4.57 -7.99 0.08
CA GLY A 163 4.00 -8.38 -1.21
C GLY A 163 4.90 -9.34 -1.99
N GLU A 164 6.21 -9.05 -2.04
CA GLU A 164 7.21 -9.93 -2.66
C GLU A 164 7.34 -11.26 -1.92
N GLN A 165 7.33 -11.24 -0.58
CA GLN A 165 7.32 -12.45 0.25
C GLN A 165 6.09 -13.30 -0.02
N LEU A 166 4.89 -12.70 -0.01
CA LEU A 166 3.65 -13.39 -0.34
C LEU A 166 3.66 -13.93 -1.77
N GLN A 167 4.22 -13.19 -2.72
CA GLN A 167 4.35 -13.66 -4.10
C GLN A 167 5.30 -14.86 -4.19
N MET A 168 6.42 -14.86 -3.46
CA MET A 168 7.31 -16.01 -3.37
C MET A 168 6.62 -17.21 -2.72
N GLU A 169 5.87 -17.00 -1.64
CA GLU A 169 5.12 -18.06 -0.96
C GLU A 169 4.01 -18.64 -1.84
N VAL A 170 3.25 -17.79 -2.55
CA VAL A 170 2.22 -18.21 -3.51
C VAL A 170 2.85 -18.97 -4.68
N SER A 171 4.00 -18.52 -5.19
CA SER A 171 4.72 -19.22 -6.27
C SER A 171 5.31 -20.55 -5.81
N ARG A 172 5.60 -20.68 -4.50
CA ARG A 172 6.10 -21.92 -3.87
C ARG A 172 4.97 -22.92 -3.60
N VAL A 173 3.80 -22.45 -3.17
CA VAL A 173 2.65 -23.29 -2.80
C VAL A 173 1.81 -23.66 -4.03
N VAL A 174 1.75 -22.79 -5.05
CA VAL A 174 1.00 -23.02 -6.28
C VAL A 174 1.93 -22.82 -7.49
N PRO A 175 2.51 -23.90 -8.05
CA PRO A 175 3.32 -23.79 -9.26
C PRO A 175 2.49 -23.22 -10.42
N GLU A 176 3.13 -22.50 -11.33
CA GLU A 176 2.48 -21.76 -12.44
C GLU A 176 1.56 -22.60 -13.34
N SER A 177 1.67 -23.94 -13.27
CA SER A 177 0.85 -24.92 -13.98
C SER A 177 -0.55 -25.13 -13.40
N GLU A 178 -0.77 -24.77 -12.12
CA GLU A 178 -2.06 -24.93 -11.42
C GLU A 178 -2.73 -23.59 -11.08
N GLN A 179 -2.05 -22.48 -11.39
CA GLN A 179 -2.59 -21.14 -11.17
C GLN A 179 -3.77 -20.87 -12.11
N SER A 180 -4.96 -20.70 -11.53
CA SER A 180 -6.14 -20.22 -12.23
C SER A 180 -5.80 -18.94 -13.02
N PRO A 181 -6.25 -18.79 -14.28
CA PRO A 181 -5.97 -17.61 -15.10
C PRO A 181 -6.45 -16.31 -14.42
N LEU A 182 -7.45 -16.41 -13.55
CA LEU A 182 -8.00 -15.29 -12.79
C LEU A 182 -7.02 -14.80 -11.70
N LEU A 183 -6.29 -15.72 -11.07
CA LEU A 183 -5.26 -15.39 -10.07
C LEU A 183 -4.04 -14.73 -10.74
N LYS A 184 -3.64 -15.23 -11.92
CA LYS A 184 -2.57 -14.61 -12.73
C LYS A 184 -2.92 -13.17 -13.12
N ASN A 185 -4.13 -12.95 -13.63
CA ASN A 185 -4.58 -11.62 -14.02
C ASN A 185 -4.64 -10.64 -12.83
N LEU A 186 -5.04 -11.10 -11.64
CA LEU A 186 -5.03 -10.28 -10.43
C LEU A 186 -3.61 -9.94 -9.97
N LEU A 187 -2.71 -10.90 -10.03
CA LEU A 187 -1.33 -10.73 -9.59
C LEU A 187 -0.54 -9.83 -10.55
N ASP A 188 -0.80 -9.95 -11.85
CA ASP A 188 -0.28 -9.04 -12.88
C ASP A 188 -0.88 -7.64 -12.74
N GLY A 189 -2.18 -7.52 -12.43
CA GLY A 189 -2.83 -6.25 -12.11
C GLY A 189 -2.16 -5.54 -10.94
N LEU A 190 -1.96 -6.24 -9.82
CA LEU A 190 -1.30 -5.70 -8.64
C LEU A 190 0.17 -5.31 -8.88
N LYS A 191 0.88 -6.03 -9.75
CA LYS A 191 2.24 -5.63 -10.18
C LYS A 191 2.21 -4.34 -10.97
N THR A 192 1.34 -4.23 -11.97
CA THR A 192 1.23 -3.01 -12.78
C THR A 192 0.82 -1.80 -11.94
N GLU A 193 -0.03 -1.99 -10.93
CA GLU A 193 -0.45 -0.93 -10.02
C GLU A 193 0.70 -0.51 -9.07
N ASN A 194 1.50 -1.46 -8.57
CA ASN A 194 2.71 -1.16 -7.81
C ASN A 194 3.76 -0.40 -8.64
N GLU A 195 3.96 -0.79 -9.89
CA GLU A 195 4.86 -0.09 -10.81
C GLU A 195 4.39 1.36 -11.05
N GLN A 196 3.07 1.57 -11.19
CA GLN A 196 2.49 2.91 -11.33
C GLN A 196 2.68 3.76 -10.06
N LEU A 197 2.48 3.18 -8.88
CA LEU A 197 2.71 3.89 -7.61
C LEU A 197 4.18 4.27 -7.41
N ASN A 198 5.11 3.39 -7.79
CA ASN A 198 6.54 3.68 -7.76
C ASN A 198 6.89 4.83 -8.71
N GLN A 199 6.36 4.83 -9.94
CA GLN A 199 6.56 5.94 -10.88
C GLN A 199 6.00 7.27 -10.34
N GLN A 200 4.86 7.24 -9.64
CA GLN A 200 4.31 8.45 -9.02
C GLN A 200 5.17 8.96 -7.87
N LEU A 201 5.76 8.07 -7.06
CA LEU A 201 6.68 8.44 -6.00
C LEU A 201 7.99 9.01 -6.54
N ASP A 202 8.54 8.43 -7.60
CA ASP A 202 9.74 8.94 -8.26
C ASP A 202 9.50 10.35 -8.82
N GLN A 203 8.31 10.61 -9.39
CA GLN A 203 7.92 11.95 -9.85
C GLN A 203 7.82 12.96 -8.70
N VAL A 204 7.34 12.54 -7.53
CA VAL A 204 7.27 13.39 -6.33
C VAL A 204 8.68 13.67 -5.79
N ASP A 205 9.54 12.65 -5.72
CA ASP A 205 10.93 12.80 -5.29
C ASP A 205 11.72 13.72 -6.24
N GLU A 206 11.49 13.61 -7.56
CA GLU A 206 12.09 14.49 -8.56
C GLU A 206 11.58 15.94 -8.46
N ALA A 207 10.28 16.13 -8.22
CA ALA A 207 9.70 17.45 -7.99
C ALA A 207 10.23 18.10 -6.71
N LEU A 208 10.37 17.35 -5.61
CA LEU A 208 10.98 17.82 -4.36
C LEU A 208 12.45 18.18 -4.57
N ALA A 209 13.22 17.35 -5.27
CA ALA A 209 14.61 17.64 -5.61
C ALA A 209 14.75 18.89 -6.48
N ALA A 210 13.81 19.12 -7.41
CA ALA A 210 13.78 20.33 -8.23
C ALA A 210 13.50 21.59 -7.38
N ILE A 211 12.54 21.52 -6.44
CA ILE A 211 12.23 22.62 -5.52
C ILE A 211 13.44 22.94 -4.62
N LEU A 212 14.13 21.92 -4.09
CA LEU A 212 15.31 22.11 -3.25
C LEU A 212 16.47 22.73 -4.04
N ARG A 213 16.75 22.25 -5.27
CA ARG A 213 17.77 22.85 -6.15
C ARG A 213 17.45 24.31 -6.51
N GLN A 214 16.17 24.62 -6.69
CA GLN A 214 15.73 25.98 -6.99
C GLN A 214 15.88 26.88 -5.75
N ALA A 215 15.59 26.37 -4.55
CA ALA A 215 15.83 27.08 -3.29
C ALA A 215 17.34 27.31 -3.03
N GLU A 216 18.19 26.32 -3.29
CA GLU A 216 19.66 26.42 -3.13
C GLU A 216 20.28 27.47 -4.07
N ARG A 217 19.88 27.50 -5.34
CA ARG A 217 20.36 28.52 -6.32
C ARG A 217 19.97 29.95 -5.93
N HIS A 218 18.96 30.13 -5.10
CA HIS A 218 18.47 31.44 -4.67
C HIS A 218 19.14 31.95 -3.39
N VAL A 219 19.76 31.10 -2.57
CA VAL A 219 20.63 31.53 -1.47
C VAL A 219 21.87 32.26 -2.00
N GLU A 220 22.27 31.96 -3.24
CA GLU A 220 23.44 32.58 -3.91
C GLU A 220 23.11 33.86 -4.70
N ALA A 221 21.84 34.15 -5.00
CA ALA A 221 21.42 35.26 -5.87
C ALA A 221 20.57 36.31 -5.12
N ASN A 222 21.23 37.38 -4.65
CA ASN A 222 20.61 38.53 -3.99
C ASN A 222 19.48 39.19 -4.82
N GLY A 223 18.44 39.65 -4.11
CA GLY A 223 17.66 40.85 -4.47
C GLY A 223 16.31 40.64 -5.15
N ASP A 224 16.31 40.25 -6.43
CA ASP A 224 15.10 40.38 -7.28
C ASP A 224 14.36 39.05 -7.56
N GLY A 225 14.88 37.92 -7.06
CA GLY A 225 14.30 36.59 -7.30
C GLY A 225 13.13 36.19 -6.39
N VAL A 226 12.83 36.96 -5.34
CA VAL A 226 11.89 36.55 -4.27
C VAL A 226 10.45 36.41 -4.79
N ASN A 227 9.99 37.29 -5.69
CA ASN A 227 8.63 37.19 -6.24
C ASN A 227 8.47 36.00 -7.20
N ALA A 228 9.48 35.70 -8.02
CA ALA A 228 9.47 34.51 -8.87
C ALA A 228 9.54 33.22 -8.04
N SER A 229 10.27 33.24 -6.92
CA SER A 229 10.37 32.14 -5.95
C SER A 229 9.03 31.89 -5.23
N ILE A 230 8.34 32.94 -4.77
CA ILE A 230 7.02 32.80 -4.14
C ILE A 230 6.01 32.20 -5.12
N THR A 231 6.00 32.64 -6.38
CA THR A 231 5.09 32.06 -7.39
C THR A 231 5.43 30.61 -7.74
N GLY A 232 6.72 30.23 -7.74
CA GLY A 232 7.16 28.85 -7.99
C GLY A 232 6.83 27.92 -6.83
N ILE A 233 7.01 28.39 -5.59
CA ILE A 233 6.65 27.66 -4.38
C ILE A 233 5.13 27.52 -4.29
N ASP A 234 4.35 28.57 -4.56
CA ASP A 234 2.88 28.49 -4.54
C ASP A 234 2.36 27.54 -5.63
N ALA A 235 2.97 27.52 -6.82
CA ALA A 235 2.65 26.55 -7.87
C ALA A 235 3.07 25.11 -7.51
N GLY A 236 4.12 24.94 -6.70
CA GLY A 236 4.52 23.64 -6.15
C GLY A 236 3.55 23.16 -5.06
N VAL A 237 3.15 24.06 -4.16
CA VAL A 237 2.19 23.81 -3.08
C VAL A 237 0.81 23.48 -3.64
N GLU A 238 0.34 24.20 -4.67
CA GLU A 238 -0.94 23.88 -5.34
C GLU A 238 -0.90 22.53 -6.06
N ARG A 239 0.24 22.15 -6.67
CA ARG A 239 0.41 20.80 -7.23
C ARG A 239 0.34 19.71 -6.16
N ILE A 240 1.06 19.89 -5.05
CA ILE A 240 1.02 18.96 -3.92
C ILE A 240 -0.40 18.89 -3.34
N ARG A 241 -1.09 20.03 -3.21
CA ARG A 241 -2.47 20.09 -2.72
C ARG A 241 -3.43 19.31 -3.61
N ASN A 242 -3.30 19.44 -4.93
CA ASN A 242 -4.11 18.70 -5.90
C ASN A 242 -3.82 17.19 -5.84
N VAL A 243 -2.55 16.79 -5.68
CA VAL A 243 -2.17 15.38 -5.50
C VAL A 243 -2.73 14.82 -4.19
N VAL A 244 -2.63 15.55 -3.07
CA VAL A 244 -3.18 15.15 -1.78
C VAL A 244 -4.70 15.01 -1.83
N GLN A 245 -5.40 15.94 -2.50
CA GLN A 245 -6.84 15.82 -2.70
C GLN A 245 -7.23 14.63 -3.57
N ALA A 246 -6.46 14.35 -4.63
CA ALA A 246 -6.67 13.16 -5.46
C ALA A 246 -6.44 11.88 -4.66
N GLN A 247 -5.38 11.82 -3.85
CA GLN A 247 -5.11 10.70 -2.96
C GLN A 247 -6.19 10.53 -1.88
N GLN A 248 -6.71 11.61 -1.29
CA GLN A 248 -7.82 11.53 -0.32
C GLN A 248 -9.09 10.94 -0.94
N ARG A 249 -9.44 11.34 -2.17
CA ARG A 249 -10.57 10.74 -2.90
C ARG A 249 -10.33 9.26 -3.16
N ARG A 250 -9.11 8.90 -3.56
CA ARG A 250 -8.75 7.50 -3.83
C ARG A 250 -8.78 6.64 -2.57
N ILE A 251 -8.32 7.16 -1.43
CA ILE A 251 -8.41 6.49 -0.13
C ILE A 251 -9.88 6.27 0.25
N ALA A 252 -10.74 7.26 0.02
CA ALA A 252 -12.17 7.11 0.27
C ALA A 252 -12.82 6.03 -0.62
N GLU A 253 -12.49 6.00 -1.92
CA GLU A 253 -12.95 4.97 -2.85
C GLU A 253 -12.48 3.56 -2.41
N LEU A 254 -11.21 3.43 -2.03
CA LEU A 254 -10.66 2.16 -1.55
C LEU A 254 -11.30 1.71 -0.24
N ALA A 255 -11.55 2.63 0.70
CA ALA A 255 -12.24 2.32 1.95
C ALA A 255 -13.67 1.83 1.72
N GLU A 256 -14.38 2.42 0.75
CA GLU A 256 -15.72 1.98 0.36
C GLU A 256 -15.69 0.59 -0.28
N LEU A 257 -14.71 0.31 -1.15
CA LEU A 257 -14.51 -1.01 -1.74
C LEU A 257 -14.16 -2.08 -0.69
N VAL A 258 -13.31 -1.77 0.29
CA VAL A 258 -12.99 -2.67 1.39
C VAL A 258 -14.24 -2.96 2.21
N SER A 259 -15.01 -1.93 2.58
CA SER A 259 -16.27 -2.11 3.32
C SER A 259 -17.28 -2.96 2.54
N ALA A 260 -17.39 -2.77 1.22
CA ALA A 260 -18.27 -3.57 0.37
C ALA A 260 -17.84 -5.04 0.35
N ARG A 261 -16.52 -5.31 0.29
CA ARG A 261 -15.98 -6.67 0.34
C ARG A 261 -16.13 -7.33 1.70
N ASP A 262 -15.99 -6.58 2.79
CA ASP A 262 -16.25 -7.08 4.14
C ASP A 262 -17.72 -7.50 4.28
N MET A 263 -18.66 -6.72 3.75
CA MET A 263 -20.08 -7.11 3.72
C MET A 263 -20.33 -8.36 2.86
N GLU A 264 -19.64 -8.53 1.74
CA GLU A 264 -19.74 -9.75 0.93
C GLU A 264 -19.15 -10.98 1.65
N LEU A 265 -18.05 -10.81 2.40
CA LEU A 265 -17.46 -11.87 3.21
C LEU A 265 -18.39 -12.27 4.37
N GLU A 266 -18.99 -11.30 5.05
CA GLU A 266 -20.01 -11.54 6.08
C GLU A 266 -21.23 -12.29 5.51
N GLN A 267 -21.63 -12.00 4.27
CA GLN A 267 -22.71 -12.74 3.59
C GLN A 267 -22.30 -14.16 3.20
N LYS A 268 -21.01 -14.42 2.97
CA LYS A 268 -20.50 -15.75 2.59
C LYS A 268 -20.38 -16.69 3.80
N ALA A 269 -20.04 -16.16 4.98
CA ALA A 269 -19.92 -16.95 6.20
C ALA A 269 -21.16 -17.83 6.54
N PRO A 270 -22.41 -17.33 6.51
CA PRO A 270 -23.58 -18.17 6.76
C PRO A 270 -23.82 -19.18 5.64
N LEU A 271 -23.44 -18.87 4.39
CA LEU A 271 -23.53 -19.82 3.27
C LEU A 271 -22.55 -20.98 3.45
N GLU A 272 -21.34 -20.72 3.94
CA GLU A 272 -20.36 -21.77 4.27
C GLU A 272 -20.88 -22.66 5.40
N SER A 273 -21.46 -22.07 6.46
CA SER A 273 -22.11 -22.83 7.54
C SER A 273 -23.27 -23.71 7.03
N LEU A 274 -24.12 -23.19 6.15
CA LEU A 274 -25.21 -23.97 5.54
C LEU A 274 -24.66 -25.10 4.66
N LEU A 275 -23.55 -24.88 3.95
CA LEU A 275 -22.92 -25.89 3.12
C LEU A 275 -22.30 -27.01 3.97
N GLU A 276 -21.71 -26.67 5.11
CA GLU A 276 -21.25 -27.65 6.10
C GLU A 276 -22.41 -28.46 6.70
N GLU A 277 -23.53 -27.81 7.04
CA GLU A 277 -24.73 -28.49 7.52
C GLU A 277 -25.30 -29.46 6.48
N VAL A 278 -25.39 -29.02 5.22
CA VAL A 278 -25.81 -29.90 4.12
C VAL A 278 -24.83 -31.06 3.92
N ARG A 279 -23.52 -30.83 4.03
CA ARG A 279 -22.52 -31.91 3.94
C ARG A 279 -22.69 -32.93 5.06
N ALA A 280 -22.83 -32.47 6.31
CA ALA A 280 -23.06 -33.35 7.45
C ALA A 280 -24.34 -34.16 7.28
N SER A 281 -25.44 -33.52 6.87
CA SER A 281 -26.71 -34.22 6.59
C SER A 281 -26.58 -35.23 5.43
N ASN A 282 -25.79 -34.93 4.41
CA ASN A 282 -25.56 -35.83 3.29
C ASN A 282 -24.70 -37.04 3.70
N GLU A 283 -23.71 -36.84 4.57
CA GLU A 283 -22.94 -37.93 5.18
C GLU A 283 -23.85 -38.82 6.03
N GLU A 284 -24.69 -38.25 6.88
CA GLU A 284 -25.68 -39.01 7.66
C GLU A 284 -26.64 -39.80 6.75
N LEU A 285 -27.20 -39.17 5.72
CA LEU A 285 -28.06 -39.86 4.76
C LEU A 285 -27.34 -41.00 4.04
N ASN A 286 -26.08 -40.81 3.65
CA ASN A 286 -25.29 -41.88 3.04
C ASN A 286 -25.07 -43.05 4.00
N THR A 287 -24.83 -42.80 5.28
CA THR A 287 -24.74 -43.88 6.27
C THR A 287 -26.07 -44.63 6.42
N VAL A 288 -27.20 -43.93 6.46
CA VAL A 288 -28.53 -44.54 6.52
C VAL A 288 -28.81 -45.37 5.28
N VAL A 289 -28.47 -44.86 4.09
CA VAL A 289 -28.63 -45.59 2.83
C VAL A 289 -27.77 -46.86 2.83
N SER A 290 -26.53 -46.81 3.32
CA SER A 290 -25.67 -47.99 3.44
C SER A 290 -26.28 -49.05 4.36
N VAL A 291 -26.78 -48.66 5.53
CA VAL A 291 -27.44 -49.58 6.47
C VAL A 291 -28.69 -50.20 5.85
N LEU A 292 -29.52 -49.41 5.18
CA LEU A 292 -30.71 -49.92 4.49
C LEU A 292 -30.37 -50.87 3.33
N GLN A 293 -29.26 -50.63 2.62
CA GLN A 293 -28.77 -51.54 1.58
C GLN A 293 -28.33 -52.89 2.19
N GLU A 294 -27.56 -52.86 3.27
CA GLU A 294 -27.14 -54.07 4.01
C GLU A 294 -28.35 -54.85 4.55
N GLU A 295 -29.34 -54.17 5.13
CA GLU A 295 -30.58 -54.80 5.60
C GLU A 295 -31.39 -55.41 4.44
N ASN A 296 -31.45 -54.73 3.30
CA ASN A 296 -32.16 -55.24 2.12
C ASN A 296 -31.47 -56.49 1.56
N GLU A 297 -30.14 -56.49 1.46
CA GLU A 297 -29.36 -57.66 1.06
C GLU A 297 -29.58 -58.83 2.02
N PHE A 298 -29.56 -58.57 3.34
CA PHE A 298 -29.83 -59.57 4.35
C PHE A 298 -31.23 -60.18 4.20
N LEU A 299 -32.25 -59.34 4.04
CA LEU A 299 -33.64 -59.78 3.85
C LEU A 299 -33.82 -60.56 2.55
N GLN A 300 -33.16 -60.15 1.45
CA GLN A 300 -33.18 -60.89 0.19
C GLN A 300 -32.59 -62.30 0.36
N VAL A 301 -31.47 -62.43 1.08
CA VAL A 301 -30.89 -63.73 1.40
C VAL A 301 -31.86 -64.57 2.24
N GLN A 302 -32.47 -64.00 3.26
CA GLN A 302 -33.43 -64.71 4.12
C GLN A 302 -34.66 -65.19 3.35
N ILE A 303 -35.26 -64.31 2.52
CA ILE A 303 -36.40 -64.66 1.66
C ILE A 303 -36.01 -65.79 0.71
N SER A 304 -34.84 -65.70 0.06
CA SER A 304 -34.38 -66.74 -0.86
C SER A 304 -34.20 -68.10 -0.16
N MET A 305 -33.75 -68.10 1.10
CA MET A 305 -33.59 -69.31 1.90
C MET A 305 -34.94 -69.93 2.28
N LEU A 306 -35.89 -69.10 2.73
CA LEU A 306 -37.24 -69.56 3.07
C LEU A 306 -37.96 -70.13 1.85
N LEU A 307 -37.87 -69.46 0.70
CA LEU A 307 -38.45 -69.96 -0.55
C LEU A 307 -37.85 -71.31 -0.97
N LYS A 308 -36.53 -71.51 -0.81
CA LYS A 308 -35.89 -72.81 -1.06
C LYS A 308 -36.40 -73.90 -0.12
N GLN A 309 -36.53 -73.59 1.17
CA GLN A 309 -37.06 -74.54 2.15
C GLN A 309 -38.53 -74.91 1.88
N GLU A 310 -39.35 -73.93 1.48
CA GLU A 310 -40.75 -74.18 1.11
C GLU A 310 -40.84 -75.07 -0.13
N LEU A 311 -40.02 -74.79 -1.15
CA LEU A 311 -39.94 -75.62 -2.35
C LEU A 311 -39.48 -77.06 -2.06
N GLU A 312 -38.51 -77.24 -1.16
CA GLU A 312 -38.08 -78.57 -0.72
C GLU A 312 -39.18 -79.31 0.05
N LYS A 313 -39.88 -78.63 0.95
CA LYS A 313 -41.03 -79.20 1.67
C LYS A 313 -42.17 -79.59 0.72
N GLU A 314 -42.42 -78.78 -0.30
CA GLU A 314 -43.43 -79.08 -1.32
C GLU A 314 -43.04 -80.31 -2.14
N LYS A 315 -41.79 -80.39 -2.62
CA LYS A 315 -41.27 -81.58 -3.31
C LYS A 315 -41.34 -82.85 -2.46
N GLU A 316 -41.06 -82.73 -1.16
CA GLU A 316 -41.15 -83.87 -0.25
C GLU A 316 -42.60 -84.31 -0.05
N ARG A 317 -43.54 -83.36 0.08
CA ARG A 317 -44.98 -83.67 0.11
C ARG A 317 -45.43 -84.36 -1.19
N GLU A 318 -44.99 -83.88 -2.35
CA GLU A 318 -45.28 -84.51 -3.64
C GLU A 318 -44.75 -85.94 -3.72
N ARG A 319 -43.52 -86.19 -3.23
CA ARG A 319 -42.94 -87.54 -3.15
C ARG A 319 -43.76 -88.46 -2.26
N VAL A 320 -44.10 -88.02 -1.05
CA VAL A 320 -44.94 -88.79 -0.11
C VAL A 320 -46.31 -89.06 -0.71
N LEU A 321 -46.94 -88.10 -1.39
CA LEU A 321 -48.20 -88.31 -2.10
C LEU A 321 -48.07 -89.32 -3.24
N ALA A 322 -46.97 -89.28 -4.01
CA ALA A 322 -46.71 -90.24 -5.06
C ALA A 322 -46.47 -91.66 -4.52
N GLU A 323 -45.73 -91.80 -3.43
CA GLU A 323 -45.48 -93.09 -2.76
C GLU A 323 -46.75 -93.67 -2.15
N THR A 324 -47.54 -92.84 -1.44
CA THR A 324 -48.83 -93.27 -0.89
C THR A 324 -49.80 -93.66 -2.00
N ALA A 325 -49.86 -92.92 -3.12
CA ALA A 325 -50.66 -93.30 -4.28
C ALA A 325 -50.22 -94.65 -4.89
N LYS A 326 -48.91 -94.91 -5.01
CA LYS A 326 -48.37 -96.21 -5.47
C LYS A 326 -48.78 -97.34 -4.53
N SER A 327 -48.58 -97.17 -3.22
CA SER A 327 -48.95 -98.18 -2.23
C SER A 327 -50.46 -98.47 -2.21
N GLN A 328 -51.30 -97.44 -2.37
CA GLN A 328 -52.75 -97.60 -2.50
C GLN A 328 -53.13 -98.34 -3.79
N ALA A 329 -52.44 -98.07 -4.90
CA ALA A 329 -52.66 -98.78 -6.17
C ALA A 329 -52.29 -100.27 -6.05
N GLU A 330 -51.14 -100.59 -5.43
CA GLU A 330 -50.73 -101.97 -5.14
C GLU A 330 -51.73 -102.69 -4.22
N LEU A 331 -52.21 -102.01 -3.18
CA LEU A 331 -53.20 -102.56 -2.26
C LEU A 331 -54.53 -102.84 -2.97
N LYS A 332 -55.00 -101.91 -3.82
CA LYS A 332 -56.20 -102.12 -4.67
C LYS A 332 -56.02 -103.32 -5.61
N GLN A 333 -54.84 -103.49 -6.20
CA GLN A 333 -54.54 -104.66 -7.05
C GLN A 333 -54.59 -105.96 -6.24
N ARG A 334 -54.04 -105.98 -5.01
CA ARG A 334 -54.12 -107.15 -4.12
C ARG A 334 -55.56 -107.48 -3.72
N PHE A 335 -56.36 -106.47 -3.37
CA PHE A 335 -57.78 -106.68 -3.07
C PHE A 335 -58.55 -107.21 -4.28
N ALA A 336 -58.32 -106.67 -5.47
CA ALA A 336 -58.94 -107.17 -6.69
C ALA A 336 -58.52 -108.62 -7.02
N ALA A 337 -57.27 -109.01 -6.72
CA ALA A 337 -56.81 -110.39 -6.86
C ALA A 337 -57.49 -111.32 -5.85
N MET A 338 -57.55 -110.93 -4.56
CA MET A 338 -58.26 -111.69 -3.54
C MET A 338 -59.75 -111.81 -3.85
N GLU A 339 -60.41 -110.76 -4.31
CA GLU A 339 -61.83 -110.79 -4.69
C GLU A 339 -62.09 -111.81 -5.82
N LYS A 340 -61.20 -111.87 -6.82
CA LYS A 340 -61.27 -112.91 -7.87
C LYS A 340 -61.13 -114.31 -7.29
N GLU A 341 -60.18 -114.54 -6.38
CA GLU A 341 -60.01 -115.83 -5.72
C GLU A 341 -61.23 -116.21 -4.88
N TYR A 342 -61.79 -115.28 -4.11
CA TYR A 342 -63.02 -115.48 -3.34
C TYR A 342 -64.20 -115.83 -4.24
N LEU A 343 -64.37 -115.12 -5.36
CA LEU A 343 -65.43 -115.39 -6.32
C LEU A 343 -65.27 -116.78 -6.95
N LEU A 344 -64.04 -117.20 -7.29
CA LEU A 344 -63.77 -118.55 -7.79
C LEU A 344 -64.15 -119.62 -6.77
N VAL A 345 -63.73 -119.47 -5.51
CA VAL A 345 -64.10 -120.39 -4.41
C VAL A 345 -65.60 -120.39 -4.14
N TYR A 346 -66.26 -119.24 -4.26
CA TYR A 346 -67.71 -119.12 -4.10
C TYR A 346 -68.46 -119.84 -5.24
N GLU A 347 -68.02 -119.65 -6.48
CA GLU A 347 -68.55 -120.36 -7.65
C GLU A 347 -68.33 -121.87 -7.55
N GLU A 348 -67.15 -122.30 -7.10
CA GLU A 348 -66.85 -123.72 -6.87
C GLU A 348 -67.71 -124.32 -5.76
N ASN A 349 -67.86 -123.64 -4.62
CA ASN A 349 -68.80 -124.05 -3.57
C ASN A 349 -70.26 -124.08 -4.06
N ARG A 350 -70.64 -123.15 -4.93
CA ARG A 350 -71.99 -123.13 -5.53
C ARG A 350 -72.17 -124.31 -6.49
N ARG A 351 -71.16 -124.69 -7.27
CA ARG A 351 -71.17 -125.91 -8.10
C ARG A 351 -71.29 -127.16 -7.23
N LEU A 352 -70.45 -127.30 -6.21
CA LEU A 352 -70.47 -128.43 -5.28
C LEU A 352 -71.80 -128.56 -4.52
N LYS A 353 -72.45 -127.45 -4.16
CA LYS A 353 -73.78 -127.46 -3.55
C LYS A 353 -74.91 -127.71 -4.56
N GLY A 354 -74.76 -127.25 -5.81
CA GLY A 354 -75.68 -127.58 -6.90
C GLY A 354 -75.65 -129.06 -7.28
N ASP A 355 -74.49 -129.70 -7.14
CA ASP A 355 -74.31 -131.15 -7.32
C ASP A 355 -74.82 -131.98 -6.11
N ALA A 356 -75.28 -131.32 -5.03
CA ALA A 356 -75.82 -131.94 -3.83
C ALA A 356 -77.36 -131.91 -3.72
N GLU A 357 -78.06 -131.38 -4.73
CA GLU A 357 -79.51 -131.58 -4.87
C GLU A 357 -79.79 -132.84 -5.72
N PRO A 358 -80.32 -133.93 -5.13
CA PRO A 358 -80.71 -135.11 -5.89
C PRO A 358 -82.06 -134.87 -6.57
N GLY A 359 -82.07 -134.91 -7.90
CA GLY A 359 -83.20 -135.41 -8.66
C GLY A 359 -83.11 -136.92 -8.78
#